data_AF-A0A849F1I2-F1
#
_entry.id   AF-A0A849F1I2-F1
#
_cell.length_a   1.000
_cell.length_b   1.000
_cell.length_c   1.000
_cell.angle_alpha   90.00
_cell.angle_beta   90.00
_cell.angle_gamma   90.00
#
_symmetry.space_group_name_H-M   'P 1'
#
loop_
_entity.id
_entity.type
_entity.pdbx_description
1 polymer ?
#
loop_
_entity_poly.entity_id
_entity_poly.type
_entity_poly.pdbx_seq_one_letter_code
_entity_poly.pdbx_strand_id
1 'polypeptide(L)'
;MSTTALLKAREKQIYRKGRTPFDMACDKHSVAGSVSQRACVFCGSRVVLYPIADALHLIHGPIGCAAYTWDIRGALWSGPQL
;
A
#
# COMPACT_ATOMS: atom_id res chain seq x y z
N MET A 1 -0.66 -31.92 10.01
CA MET A 1 -0.99 -30.99 8.91
C MET A 1 0.30 -30.32 8.48
N SER A 2 0.74 -30.56 7.23
CA SER A 2 2.00 -29.98 6.73
C SER A 2 1.84 -28.46 6.60
N THR A 3 2.56 -27.69 7.39
CA THR A 3 2.55 -26.23 7.35
C THR A 3 3.16 -25.79 6.03
N THR A 4 2.36 -25.17 5.15
CA THR A 4 2.85 -24.68 3.86
C THR A 4 3.97 -23.66 4.07
N ALA A 5 4.95 -23.62 3.15
CA ALA A 5 6.13 -22.74 3.27
C ALA A 5 5.77 -21.26 3.51
N LEU A 6 4.62 -20.83 2.98
CA LEU A 6 4.05 -19.50 3.15
C LEU A 6 3.71 -19.16 4.61
N LEU A 7 3.13 -20.11 5.36
CA LEU A 7 2.77 -19.89 6.76
C LEU A 7 4.01 -19.75 7.64
N LYS A 8 5.04 -20.58 7.39
CA LYS A 8 6.32 -20.49 8.10
C LYS A 8 7.01 -19.13 7.86
N ALA A 9 6.95 -18.60 6.65
CA ALA A 9 7.54 -17.30 6.32
C ALA A 9 6.85 -16.11 7.01
N ARG A 10 5.59 -16.25 7.44
CA ARG A 10 4.77 -15.18 8.04
C ARG A 10 4.59 -15.28 9.56
N GLU A 11 5.12 -16.33 10.19
CA GLU A 11 4.92 -16.61 11.62
C GLU A 11 5.29 -15.41 12.51
N LYS A 12 6.41 -14.73 12.22
CA LYS A 12 6.87 -13.55 12.99
C LYS A 12 6.03 -12.28 12.79
N GLN A 13 5.01 -12.31 11.93
CA GLN A 13 4.09 -11.20 11.65
C GLN A 13 2.70 -11.42 12.27
N ILE A 14 2.51 -12.53 12.99
CA ILE A 14 1.23 -12.91 13.61
C ILE A 14 1.46 -13.01 15.11
N TYR A 15 0.70 -12.24 15.89
CA TYR A 15 0.82 -12.25 17.34
C TYR A 15 -0.53 -12.09 18.03
N ARG A 16 -0.76 -12.87 19.09
CA ARG A 16 -1.91 -12.70 19.98
C ARG A 16 -1.51 -11.80 21.15
N LYS A 17 -2.06 -10.59 21.18
CA LYS A 17 -1.83 -9.59 22.23
C LYS A 17 -2.16 -10.12 23.63
N GLY A 18 -1.36 -9.75 24.64
CA GLY A 18 -1.75 -9.81 26.05
C GLY A 18 -0.85 -10.59 27.01
N ARG A 19 0.19 -11.31 26.55
CA ARG A 19 1.03 -12.12 27.46
C ARG A 19 2.40 -11.54 27.72
N THR A 20 3.07 -11.07 26.68
CA THR A 20 4.45 -10.57 26.74
C THR A 20 4.65 -9.52 25.64
N PRO A 21 5.68 -8.66 25.73
CA PRO A 21 6.16 -7.95 24.56
C PRO A 21 6.49 -8.94 23.43
N PHE A 22 6.21 -8.55 22.18
CA PHE A 22 6.53 -9.33 20.99
C PHE A 22 7.17 -8.41 19.97
N ASP A 23 8.37 -8.78 19.53
CA ASP A 23 9.08 -8.07 18.48
C ASP A 23 8.52 -8.52 17.12
N MET A 24 7.53 -7.77 16.62
CA MET A 24 6.88 -8.07 15.35
C MET A 24 7.78 -7.70 14.18
N ALA A 25 8.06 -8.68 13.32
CA ALA A 25 8.88 -8.45 12.13
C ALA A 25 8.11 -7.68 11.06
N CYS A 26 8.29 -6.36 11.02
CA CYS A 26 7.71 -5.45 10.03
C CYS A 26 8.67 -5.18 8.86
N ASP A 27 8.19 -4.42 7.86
CA ASP A 27 8.98 -3.91 6.72
C ASP A 27 9.78 -4.95 5.89
N LYS A 28 9.34 -6.21 5.92
CA LYS A 28 9.87 -7.27 5.05
C LYS A 28 9.19 -7.21 3.68
N HIS A 29 9.85 -7.65 2.61
CA HIS A 29 9.18 -7.91 1.33
C HIS A 29 7.99 -8.89 1.51
N SER A 30 6.93 -8.66 0.74
CA SER A 30 5.77 -9.56 0.76
C SER A 30 6.16 -10.94 0.22
N VAL A 31 5.65 -12.00 0.86
CA VAL A 31 5.88 -13.37 0.41
C VAL A 31 5.13 -13.60 -0.90
N ALA A 32 5.81 -14.13 -1.92
CA ALA A 32 5.20 -14.40 -3.21
C ALA A 32 4.01 -15.36 -3.08
N GLY A 33 2.92 -15.09 -3.81
CA GLY A 33 1.69 -15.88 -3.75
C GLY A 33 0.84 -15.67 -2.50
N SER A 34 1.20 -14.76 -1.59
CA SER A 34 0.46 -14.54 -0.34
C SER A 34 -0.76 -13.63 -0.44
N VAL A 35 -1.12 -13.19 -1.65
CA VAL A 35 -2.23 -12.25 -1.91
C VAL A 35 -2.15 -11.05 -0.95
N SER A 36 -0.99 -10.39 -0.96
CA SER A 36 -0.72 -9.25 -0.08
C SER A 36 -1.66 -8.09 -0.37
N GLN A 37 -2.10 -7.38 0.67
CA GLN A 37 -2.86 -6.14 0.56
C GLN A 37 -1.97 -4.90 0.31
N ARG A 38 -0.66 -5.10 0.12
CA ARG A 38 0.26 -3.99 -0.15
C ARG A 38 0.17 -3.56 -1.61
N ALA A 39 0.45 -2.28 -1.83
CA ALA A 39 0.67 -1.69 -3.14
C ALA A 39 2.17 -1.35 -3.34
N CYS A 40 2.50 -0.83 -4.52
CA CYS A 40 3.86 -0.38 -4.84
C CYS A 40 4.13 1.04 -4.34
N VAL A 41 5.40 1.45 -4.38
CA VAL A 41 5.86 2.78 -3.96
C VAL A 41 5.18 3.92 -4.73
N PHE A 42 4.87 3.71 -6.01
CA PHE A 42 4.15 4.70 -6.84
C PHE A 42 2.71 4.92 -6.33
N CYS A 43 1.97 3.85 -6.01
CA CYS A 43 0.64 4.00 -5.41
C CYS A 43 0.73 4.76 -4.08
N GLY A 44 1.77 4.49 -3.29
CA GLY A 44 2.07 5.22 -2.05
C GLY A 44 2.33 6.70 -2.27
N SER A 45 3.20 7.07 -3.21
CA SER A 45 3.45 8.48 -3.54
C SER A 45 2.19 9.16 -4.04
N ARG A 46 1.38 8.47 -4.85
CA ARG A 46 0.16 9.05 -5.40
C ARG A 46 -0.87 9.33 -4.31
N VAL A 47 -1.05 8.41 -3.35
CA VAL A 47 -1.88 8.61 -2.15
C VAL A 47 -1.46 9.83 -1.31
N VAL A 48 -0.18 10.19 -1.27
CA VAL A 48 0.31 11.36 -0.51
C VAL A 48 0.15 12.65 -1.32
N LEU A 49 0.41 12.59 -2.63
CA LEU A 49 0.46 13.78 -3.50
C LEU A 49 -0.91 14.15 -4.11
N TYR A 50 -1.85 13.20 -4.23
CA TYR A 50 -3.17 13.43 -4.84
C TYR A 50 -3.95 14.61 -4.25
N PRO A 51 -3.89 14.89 -2.93
CA PRO A 51 -4.58 16.04 -2.34
C PRO A 51 -4.05 17.42 -2.76
N ILE A 52 -2.87 17.51 -3.38
CA ILE A 52 -2.31 18.76 -3.90
C ILE A 52 -3.03 19.09 -5.21
N ALA A 53 -4.10 19.87 -5.10
CA ALA A 53 -5.05 20.13 -6.19
C ALA A 53 -4.57 21.21 -7.20
N ASP A 54 -3.64 22.05 -6.78
CA ASP A 54 -3.07 23.17 -7.54
C ASP A 54 -1.80 22.79 -8.33
N ALA A 55 -1.54 21.50 -8.50
CA ALA A 55 -0.41 20.98 -9.27
C ALA A 55 -0.83 19.90 -10.27
N LEU A 56 -0.19 19.90 -11.44
CA LEU A 56 -0.32 18.82 -12.41
C LEU A 56 0.61 17.66 -12.04
N HIS A 57 0.01 16.51 -11.73
CA HIS A 57 0.74 15.29 -11.40
C HIS A 57 0.87 14.40 -12.64
N LEU A 58 1.97 14.56 -13.39
CA LEU A 58 2.25 13.77 -14.58
C LEU A 58 2.73 12.37 -14.22
N ILE A 59 2.02 11.35 -14.71
CA ILE A 59 2.39 9.94 -14.52
C ILE A 59 3.19 9.49 -15.73
N HIS A 60 4.50 9.38 -15.58
CA HIS A 60 5.38 8.87 -16.62
C HIS A 60 5.46 7.34 -16.56
N GLY A 61 4.67 6.67 -17.39
CA GLY A 61 4.64 5.21 -17.48
C GLY A 61 3.45 4.71 -18.30
N PRO A 62 3.23 3.38 -18.33
CA PRO A 62 2.08 2.79 -19.01
C PRO A 62 0.75 3.28 -18.42
N ILE A 63 -0.30 3.30 -19.26
CA ILE A 63 -1.63 3.81 -18.91
C ILE A 63 -2.25 3.15 -17.66
N GLY A 64 -1.92 1.88 -17.39
CA GLY A 64 -2.44 1.16 -16.23
C GLY A 64 -2.11 1.83 -14.89
N CYS A 65 -0.92 2.41 -14.75
CA CYS A 65 -0.54 3.13 -13.53
C CYS A 65 -1.45 4.34 -13.29
N ALA A 66 -1.82 5.07 -14.34
CA ALA A 66 -2.73 6.21 -14.24
C ALA A 66 -4.18 5.79 -14.03
N ALA A 67 -4.67 4.82 -14.80
CA ALA A 67 -6.06 4.39 -14.75
C ALA A 67 -6.44 3.78 -13.38
N TYR A 68 -5.62 2.88 -12.83
CA TYR A 68 -5.93 2.21 -11.56
C TYR A 68 -5.67 3.06 -10.31
N THR A 69 -4.97 4.19 -10.45
CA THR A 69 -4.75 5.12 -9.34
C THR A 69 -5.54 6.41 -9.47
N TRP A 70 -6.38 6.52 -10.50
CA TRP A 70 -7.29 7.64 -10.66
C TRP A 70 -8.27 7.67 -9.49
N ASP A 71 -8.26 8.79 -8.77
CA ASP A 71 -9.14 9.02 -7.62
C ASP A 71 -9.07 7.94 -6.51
N ILE A 72 -7.93 7.26 -6.38
CA ILE A 72 -7.73 6.21 -5.34
C ILE A 72 -7.85 6.75 -3.91
N ARG A 73 -7.62 8.05 -3.75
CA ARG A 73 -7.82 8.81 -2.52
C ARG A 73 -8.27 10.19 -2.96
N GLY A 74 -9.51 10.57 -2.62
CA GLY A 74 -10.14 11.79 -3.14
C GLY A 74 -9.23 13.02 -3.16
N ALA A 75 -9.30 13.78 -4.25
CA ALA A 75 -8.66 15.09 -4.34
C ALA A 75 -9.57 16.16 -3.72
N LEU A 76 -8.94 17.18 -3.13
CA LEU A 76 -9.64 18.42 -2.84
C LEU A 76 -9.82 19.18 -4.15
N TRP A 77 -10.92 19.91 -4.28
CA TRP A 77 -11.16 20.82 -5.40
C TRP A 77 -11.18 22.24 -4.86
N SER A 78 -10.62 23.20 -5.60
CA SER A 78 -10.50 24.61 -5.18
C SER A 78 -11.82 25.37 -5.10
N GLY A 79 -12.97 24.73 -5.37
CA GLY A 79 -14.23 25.44 -5.49
C GLY A 79 -14.39 26.12 -6.85
N PRO A 80 -15.57 26.71 -7.13
CA PRO A 80 -15.85 27.46 -8.36
C PRO A 80 -15.10 28.81 -8.45
N GLN A 81 -14.13 29.05 -7.56
CA GLN A 81 -13.33 30.26 -7.52
C GLN A 81 -12.14 30.25 -8.49
N LEU A 82 -12.13 29.32 -9.45
CA LEU A 82 -11.35 29.38 -10.69
C LEU A 82 -12.29 29.29 -11.90
#